data_AF-A0A7K1CVU4-F1
#
_entry.id   AF-A0A7K1CVU4-F1
#
_cell.length_a   1.000
_cell.length_b   1.000
_cell.length_c   1.000
_cell.angle_alpha   90.00
_cell.angle_beta   90.00
_cell.angle_gamma   90.00
#
_symmetry.space_group_name_H-M   'P 1'
#
loop_
_entity.id
_entity.type
_entity.pdbx_description
1 polymer ?
#
loop_
_entity_poly.entity_id
_entity_poly.type
_entity_poly.pdbx_seq_one_letter_code
_entity_poly.pdbx_strand_id
1 'polypeptide(L)' 'MPGQVIQISEYSPSAILSKSRLIRRNRILAALSSLTIAISPRPFSGAASILHWADLLGRDRVLI' A
#
# COMPACT_ATOMS: atom_id res chain seq x y z
N MET A 1 13.61 -13.13 18.69
CA MET A 1 13.94 -13.40 17.28
C MET A 1 13.53 -12.18 16.48
N PRO A 2 14.44 -11.44 15.82
CA PRO A 2 13.98 -10.47 14.83
C PRO A 2 13.09 -11.22 13.82
N GLY A 3 11.87 -10.73 13.61
CA GLY A 3 10.88 -11.41 12.78
C GLY A 3 11.38 -11.60 11.37
N GLN A 4 11.08 -12.74 10.75
CA GLN A 4 11.34 -12.97 9.34
C GLN A 4 10.61 -11.89 8.52
N VAL A 5 11.35 -11.20 7.65
CA VAL A 5 10.79 -10.17 6.75
C VAL A 5 10.70 -10.73 5.35
N ILE A 6 9.54 -10.53 4.71
CA ILE A 6 9.34 -10.84 3.29
C ILE A 6 9.28 -9.54 2.52
N GLN A 7 10.09 -9.41 1.48
CA GLN A 7 10.04 -8.31 0.54
C GLN A 7 9.39 -8.78 -0.77
N ILE A 8 8.41 -8.02 -1.25
CA ILE A 8 7.66 -8.32 -2.47
C ILE A 8 7.77 -7.13 -3.42
N SER A 9 8.06 -7.39 -4.70
CA SER A 9 8.11 -6.39 -5.77
C SER A 9 7.43 -6.93 -7.03
N GLU A 10 6.64 -6.08 -7.69
CA GLU A 10 6.08 -6.36 -9.03
C GLU A 10 7.04 -5.95 -10.18
N TYR A 11 8.20 -5.36 -9.85
CA TYR A 11 9.17 -4.86 -10.80
C TYR A 11 10.51 -5.59 -10.69
N SER A 12 11.24 -5.67 -11.81
CA SER A 12 12.63 -6.15 -11.88
C SER A 12 13.53 -5.43 -10.85
N PRO A 13 14.57 -6.09 -10.30
CA PRO A 13 15.57 -5.44 -9.45
C PRO A 13 16.25 -4.22 -10.08
N SER A 14 16.33 -4.16 -11.42
CA SER A 14 16.92 -3.03 -12.17
C SER A 14 15.92 -1.91 -12.48
N ALA A 15 14.67 -2.02 -12.04
CA ALA A 15 13.63 -1.07 -12.38
C ALA A 15 13.82 0.28 -11.66
N ILE A 16 13.81 1.37 -12.42
CA ILE A 16 13.93 2.73 -11.88
C ILE A 16 12.68 3.13 -11.06
N LEU A 17 12.88 3.79 -9.92
CA LEU A 17 11.76 4.31 -9.13
C LEU A 17 11.01 5.40 -9.90
N SER A 18 9.68 5.36 -9.88
CA SER A 18 8.85 6.47 -10.37
C SER A 18 7.62 6.67 -9.50
N LYS A 19 7.08 7.90 -9.51
CA LYS A 19 5.86 8.23 -8.76
C LYS A 19 4.67 7.35 -9.18
N SER A 20 4.53 7.07 -10.48
CA SER A 20 3.45 6.20 -10.99
C SER A 20 3.57 4.77 -10.47
N ARG A 21 4.79 4.23 -10.36
CA ARG A 21 5.04 2.89 -9.79
C ARG A 21 4.71 2.83 -8.31
N LEU A 22 5.05 3.87 -7.54
CA LEU A 22 4.69 3.95 -6.12
C LEU A 22 3.18 3.93 -5.90
N ILE A 23 2.43 4.71 -6.70
CA ILE A 23 0.95 4.76 -6.62
C ILE A 23 0.36 3.41 -7.03
N ARG A 24 0.86 2.78 -8.10
CA ARG A 24 0.38 1.46 -8.54
C ARG A 24 0.68 0.38 -7.50
N ARG A 25 1.85 0.39 -6.86
CA ARG A 25 2.24 -0.58 -5.82
C ARG A 25 1.30 -0.57 -4.61
N ASN A 26 0.71 0.58 -4.26
CA ASN A 26 -0.19 0.69 -3.11
C ASN A 26 -1.40 -0.27 -3.18
N ARG A 27 -1.82 -0.67 -4.38
CA ARG A 27 -2.88 -1.69 -4.56
C ARG A 27 -2.48 -3.05 -3.95
N ILE A 28 -1.19 -3.39 -3.99
CA ILE A 28 -0.66 -4.66 -3.47
C ILE A 28 -0.69 -4.63 -1.95
N LEU A 29 -0.37 -3.48 -1.33
CA LEU A 29 -0.48 -3.32 0.12
C LEU A 29 -1.93 -3.52 0.58
N ALA A 30 -2.89 -2.86 -0.06
CA ALA A 30 -4.30 -3.01 0.27
C ALA A 30 -4.79 -4.45 0.05
N ALA A 31 -4.40 -5.09 -1.05
CA ALA A 31 -4.83 -6.46 -1.39
C ALA A 31 -4.32 -7.52 -0.42
N LEU A 32 -3.08 -7.38 0.06
CA LEU A 32 -2.43 -8.32 0.99
C LEU A 32 -2.79 -8.07 2.46
N SER A 33 -3.39 -6.92 2.78
CA SER A 33 -3.78 -6.59 4.15
C SER A 33 -5.21 -7.02 4.44
N SER A 34 -5.42 -7.71 5.57
CA SER A 34 -6.78 -7.95 6.08
C SER A 34 -7.44 -6.67 6.60
N LEU A 35 -6.63 -5.73 7.11
CA LEU A 35 -7.07 -4.42 7.62
C LEU A 35 -6.01 -3.36 7.28
N THR A 36 -6.42 -2.23 6.72
CA THR A 36 -5.56 -1.06 6.51
C THR A 36 -5.80 0.00 7.59
N ILE A 37 -4.78 0.32 8.38
CA ILE A 37 -4.83 1.41 9.37
C ILE A 37 -4.02 2.60 8.83
N ALA A 38 -4.66 3.76 8.70
CA ALA A 38 -3.99 4.99 8.28
C ALA A 38 -4.10 6.06 9.37
N ILE A 39 -2.95 6.56 9.80
CA ILE A 39 -2.85 7.60 10.83
C ILE A 39 -2.68 8.95 10.14
N SER A 40 -3.61 9.87 10.40
CA SER A 40 -3.62 11.24 9.87
C SER A 40 -3.39 11.33 8.34
N PRO A 41 -4.10 10.55 7.50
CA PRO A 41 -3.87 10.56 6.06
C PRO A 41 -4.33 11.90 5.45
N ARG A 42 -3.40 12.57 4.77
CA ARG A 42 -3.73 13.77 3.99
C ARG A 42 -4.38 13.39 2.65
N PRO A 43 -5.27 14.24 2.11
CA PRO A 43 -5.73 14.09 0.72
C PRO A 43 -4.56 13.96 -0.25
N PHE A 44 -4.71 13.12 -1.26
CA PHE A 44 -3.70 12.87 -2.31
C PHE A 44 -2.34 12.34 -1.80
N SER A 45 -2.29 11.80 -0.58
CA SER A 45 -1.11 11.12 -0.03
C SER A 45 -1.02 9.66 -0.47
N GLY A 46 0.14 9.04 -0.25
CA GLY A 46 0.31 7.59 -0.43
C GLY A 46 -0.65 6.77 0.44
N ALA A 47 -0.89 7.21 1.68
CA ALA A 47 -1.86 6.57 2.57
C ALA A 47 -3.29 6.67 2.02
N ALA A 48 -3.69 7.85 1.52
CA ALA A 48 -4.99 8.03 0.86
C ALA A 48 -5.14 7.10 -0.37
N SER A 49 -4.07 6.88 -1.13
CA SER A 49 -4.06 5.93 -2.24
C SER A 49 -4.27 4.48 -1.79
N ILE A 50 -3.70 4.04 -0.66
CA ILE A 50 -3.91 2.68 -0.14
C ILE A 50 -5.36 2.53 0.35
N LEU A 51 -5.88 3.52 1.08
CA LEU A 51 -7.27 3.51 1.57
C LEU A 51 -8.28 3.47 0.42
N HIS A 52 -8.01 4.19 -0.67
CA HIS A 52 -8.83 4.13 -1.88
C HIS A 52 -8.83 2.73 -2.50
N TRP A 53 -7.68 2.05 -2.56
CA TRP A 53 -7.63 0.67 -3.02
C TRP A 53 -8.33 -0.30 -2.06
N ALA A 54 -8.26 -0.07 -0.74
CA ALA A 54 -8.99 -0.87 0.22
C ALA A 54 -10.51 -0.80 -0.04
N ASP A 55 -11.06 0.39 -0.30
CA ASP A 55 -12.47 0.54 -0.70
C ASP A 55 -12.81 -0.24 -1.97
N LEU A 56 -12.01 -0.05 -3.02
CA LEU A 56 -12.26 -0.69 -4.32
C LEU A 56 -12.20 -2.22 -4.25
N LEU A 57 -11.41 -2.76 -3.33
CA LEU A 57 -11.24 -4.20 -3.13
C LEU A 57 -12.18 -4.78 -2.06
N GLY A 58 -13.02 -3.96 -1.43
CA GLY A 58 -13.89 -4.39 -0.33
C GLY A 58 -13.11 -4.86 0.90
N ARG A 59 -11.97 -4.21 1.20
CA ARG A 59 -11.12 -4.49 2.37
C ARG A 59 -11.41 -3.52 3.51
N ASP A 60 -11.32 -4.02 4.74
CA ASP A 60 -11.51 -3.20 5.92
C ASP A 60 -10.42 -2.14 6.05
N ARG A 61 -10.84 -0.96 6.52
CA ARG A 61 -9.93 0.15 6.81
C ARG A 61 -10.36 0.94 8.02
N VAL A 62 -9.39 1.52 8.71
CA VAL A 62 -9.59 2.43 9.84
C VAL A 62 -8.74 3.69 9.63
N LEU A 63 -9.34 4.83 9.97
CA LEU A 63 -8.70 6.13 10.02
C LEU A 63 -8.50 6.50 11.49
N ILE A 64 -7.27 6.91 11.84
CA ILE A 64 -6.91 7.38 13.19
C ILE A 64 -6.36 8.79 13.09
#